data_AF-A0A1A2MBL6-F1
#
_entry.id   AF-A0A1A2MBL6-F1
#
_cell.length_a   1.000
_cell.length_b   1.000
_cell.length_c   1.000
_cell.angle_alpha   90.00
_cell.angle_beta   90.00
_cell.angle_gamma   90.00
#
_symmetry.space_group_name_H-M   'P 1'
#
loop_
_entity.id
_entity.type
_entity.pdbx_description
1 polymer ?
#
loop_
_entity_poly.entity_id
_entity_poly.type
_entity_poly.pdbx_seq_one_letter_code
_entity_poly.pdbx_strand_id
1 'polypeptide(L)'
;MPTDYDAPRRTETDDVSEDSLEELKARRNEAASAVVDVDESETAESFELPGADLSGEELSVRVIPKQADEFTCSSCFLVQHRSRLASEKNGVMICTDCAA
;
A
#
# COMPACT_ATOMS: atom_id res chain seq x y z
N MET A 1 10.73 20.51 -15.46
CA MET A 1 11.69 19.84 -16.37
C MET A 1 12.05 18.51 -15.72
N PRO A 2 11.83 17.37 -16.39
CA PRO A 2 12.17 16.07 -15.81
C PRO A 2 13.68 15.86 -15.89
N THR A 3 14.30 15.62 -14.74
CA THR A 3 15.72 15.26 -14.65
C THR A 3 15.86 13.81 -15.12
N ASP A 4 16.63 13.60 -16.19
CA ASP A 4 16.88 12.27 -16.75
C ASP A 4 18.00 11.58 -15.94
N TYR A 5 17.65 10.47 -15.29
CA TYR A 5 18.49 9.72 -14.36
C TYR A 5 19.17 8.50 -15.01
N ASP A 6 19.11 8.35 -16.34
CA ASP A 6 19.67 7.19 -17.05
C ASP A 6 21.10 7.41 -17.56
N ALA A 7 21.87 8.25 -16.86
CA ALA A 7 23.29 8.48 -17.18
C ALA A 7 24.15 7.34 -16.59
N PRO A 8 24.91 6.59 -17.42
CA PRO A 8 25.75 5.50 -16.93
C PRO A 8 26.85 6.04 -16.01
N ARG A 9 26.94 5.48 -14.78
CA ARG A 9 27.96 5.85 -13.80
C ARG A 9 29.35 5.55 -14.36
N ARG A 10 30.19 6.59 -14.47
CA ARG A 10 31.62 6.43 -14.78
C ARG A 10 32.30 5.57 -13.72
N THR A 11 33.00 4.54 -14.16
CA THR A 11 33.83 3.65 -13.33
C THR A 11 35.22 4.26 -13.12
N GLU A 12 35.29 5.37 -12.38
CA GLU A 12 36.56 5.97 -11.94
C GLU A 12 36.66 5.96 -10.41
N THR A 13 36.56 4.78 -9.79
CA THR A 13 36.68 4.66 -8.31
C THR A 13 37.37 3.38 -7.85
N ASP A 14 37.94 2.56 -8.74
CA ASP A 14 38.48 1.26 -8.32
C ASP A 14 39.77 1.38 -7.47
N ASP A 15 40.53 2.48 -7.58
CA ASP A 15 41.84 2.63 -6.91
C ASP A 15 41.80 3.50 -5.63
N VAL A 16 40.74 4.31 -5.41
CA VAL A 16 40.58 5.17 -4.21
C VAL A 16 39.79 4.46 -3.10
N SER A 17 39.21 3.30 -3.40
CA SER A 17 38.25 2.61 -2.54
C SER A 17 38.88 1.71 -1.47
N GLU A 18 40.10 1.20 -1.69
CA GLU A 18 40.70 0.19 -0.81
C GLU A 18 41.17 0.77 0.54
N ASP A 19 41.81 1.94 0.54
CA ASP A 19 42.28 2.62 1.77
C ASP A 19 41.11 3.16 2.63
N SER A 20 40.04 3.62 1.97
CA SER A 20 38.81 4.05 2.65
C SER A 20 38.06 2.89 3.32
N LEU A 21 38.06 1.70 2.72
CA LEU A 21 37.34 0.53 3.24
C LEU A 21 37.95 -0.02 4.53
N GLU A 22 39.28 0.00 4.66
CA GLU A 22 39.96 -0.44 5.87
C GLU A 22 39.73 0.54 7.03
N GLU A 23 39.79 1.85 6.79
CA GLU A 23 39.48 2.85 7.82
C GLU A 23 38.00 2.76 8.26
N LEU A 24 37.08 2.52 7.32
CA LEU A 24 35.66 2.28 7.60
C LEU A 24 35.44 1.02 8.45
N LYS A 25 36.22 -0.06 8.22
CA LYS A 25 36.18 -1.29 9.01
C LYS A 25 36.64 -1.07 10.45
N ALA A 26 37.72 -0.33 10.65
CA ALA A 26 38.25 -0.01 11.97
C ALA A 26 37.22 0.80 12.80
N ARG A 27 36.66 1.86 12.21
CA ARG A 27 35.60 2.66 12.86
C ARG A 27 34.32 1.87 13.12
N ARG A 28 33.98 0.91 12.25
CA ARG A 28 32.81 0.04 12.43
C ARG A 28 32.93 -0.85 13.67
N ASN A 29 34.13 -1.36 13.96
CA ASN A 29 34.35 -2.20 15.14
C ASN A 29 34.25 -1.42 16.45
N GLU A 30 34.68 -0.15 16.48
CA GLU A 30 34.55 0.71 17.67
C GLU A 30 33.10 1.18 17.91
N ALA A 31 32.33 1.45 16.86
CA ALA A 31 30.96 1.94 16.97
C ALA A 31 29.90 0.83 17.16
N ALA A 32 30.20 -0.43 16.82
CA ALA A 32 29.22 -1.52 16.86
C ALA A 32 28.85 -2.00 18.27
N SER A 33 29.57 -1.59 19.33
CA SER A 33 29.30 -2.09 20.68
C SER A 33 28.34 -1.21 21.51
N ALA A 34 28.07 0.03 21.09
CA ALA A 34 27.28 0.98 21.90
C ALA A 34 25.83 1.19 21.44
N VAL A 35 25.47 0.74 20.23
CA VAL A 35 24.14 0.97 19.61
C VAL A 35 23.29 -0.32 19.57
N VAL A 36 23.88 -1.47 19.90
CA VAL A 36 23.28 -2.80 19.67
C VAL A 36 22.59 -3.39 20.92
N ASP A 37 22.61 -2.67 22.05
CA ASP A 37 21.92 -3.04 23.29
C ASP A 37 20.60 -2.25 23.44
N VAL A 38 19.85 -2.17 22.34
CA VAL A 38 18.46 -1.74 22.37
C VAL A 38 17.67 -2.87 21.72
N ASP A 39 16.79 -3.49 22.48
CA ASP A 39 15.97 -4.58 21.99
C ASP A 39 15.09 -4.05 20.84
N GLU A 40 15.27 -4.60 19.63
CA GLU A 40 14.55 -4.17 18.44
C GLU A 40 13.02 -4.31 18.60
N SER A 41 12.56 -5.22 19.48
CA SER A 41 11.14 -5.37 19.77
C SER A 41 10.60 -4.20 20.61
N GLU A 42 11.33 -3.72 21.62
CA GLU A 42 10.93 -2.55 22.42
C GLU A 42 10.88 -1.26 21.59
N THR A 43 11.77 -1.12 20.61
CA THR A 43 11.76 0.04 19.69
C THR A 43 10.61 -0.02 18.69
N ALA A 44 10.28 -1.21 18.20
CA ALA A 44 9.19 -1.40 17.24
C ALA A 44 7.80 -1.23 17.88
N GLU A 45 7.64 -1.62 19.15
CA GLU A 45 6.36 -1.50 19.87
C GLU A 45 6.04 -0.06 20.28
N SER A 46 7.05 0.79 20.50
CA SER A 46 6.86 2.20 20.87
C SER A 46 6.65 3.13 19.67
N PHE A 47 6.82 2.65 18.44
CA PHE A 47 6.73 3.49 17.24
C PHE A 47 5.30 3.50 16.68
N GLU A 48 4.46 4.39 17.23
CA GLU A 48 3.13 4.65 16.68
C GLU A 48 3.24 5.41 15.35
N LEU A 49 2.82 4.76 14.26
CA LEU A 49 2.77 5.38 12.94
C LEU A 49 1.73 6.52 12.94
N PRO A 50 2.06 7.69 12.36
CA PRO A 50 1.08 8.76 12.21
C PRO A 50 -0.13 8.25 11.40
N GLY A 51 -1.32 8.26 12.01
CA GLY A 51 -2.57 7.74 11.43
C GLY A 51 -2.94 6.30 11.80
N ALA A 52 -2.20 5.64 12.70
CA ALA A 52 -2.57 4.31 13.21
C ALA A 52 -3.74 4.33 14.22
N ASP A 53 -3.89 5.42 14.97
CA ASP A 53 -5.01 5.58 15.90
C ASP A 53 -6.24 6.16 15.20
N LEU A 54 -7.14 5.25 14.78
CA LEU A 54 -8.46 5.59 14.23
C LEU A 54 -9.57 5.53 15.31
N SER A 55 -9.22 5.38 16.60
CA SER A 55 -10.20 5.19 17.67
C SER A 55 -11.08 6.43 17.92
N GLY A 56 -10.62 7.61 17.50
CA GLY A 56 -11.38 8.87 17.57
C GLY A 56 -12.07 9.27 16.27
N GLU A 57 -11.98 8.49 15.20
CA GLU A 57 -12.43 8.90 13.86
C GLU A 57 -13.79 8.28 13.51
N GLU A 58 -14.84 9.11 13.50
CA GLU A 58 -16.20 8.67 13.14
C GLU A 58 -16.38 8.68 11.61
N LEU A 59 -16.39 7.49 11.01
CA LEU A 59 -16.65 7.35 9.57
C LEU A 59 -18.14 7.61 9.26
N SER A 60 -18.48 8.87 8.96
CA SER A 60 -19.84 9.27 8.58
C SER A 60 -20.16 8.86 7.13
N VAL A 61 -20.50 7.59 6.91
CA VAL A 61 -20.90 7.10 5.59
C VAL A 61 -22.37 7.40 5.33
N ARG A 62 -22.66 8.18 4.29
CA ARG A 62 -24.03 8.41 3.84
C ARG A 62 -24.56 7.17 3.13
N VAL A 63 -25.52 6.48 3.74
CA VAL A 63 -26.24 5.37 3.11
C VAL A 63 -27.30 5.91 2.16
N ILE A 64 -27.15 5.65 0.86
CA ILE A 64 -28.16 5.98 -0.14
C ILE A 64 -29.01 4.72 -0.39
N PRO A 65 -30.34 4.76 -0.17
CA PRO A 65 -31.19 3.63 -0.45
C PRO A 65 -31.29 3.38 -1.96
N LYS A 66 -31.50 2.11 -2.33
CA LYS A 66 -31.71 1.68 -3.72
C LYS A 66 -32.82 2.49 -4.37
N GLN A 67 -32.55 3.13 -5.51
CA GLN A 67 -33.58 3.84 -6.26
C GLN A 67 -34.60 2.86 -6.88
N ALA A 68 -35.76 3.37 -7.29
CA ALA A 68 -36.85 2.55 -7.83
C ALA A 68 -36.45 1.80 -9.12
N ASP A 69 -35.50 2.35 -9.86
CA ASP A 69 -35.01 1.90 -11.14
C ASP A 69 -33.64 1.21 -11.08
N GLU A 70 -33.16 0.85 -9.88
CA GLU A 70 -31.88 0.15 -9.66
C GLU A 70 -32.07 -1.29 -9.15
N PHE A 71 -31.09 -2.15 -9.38
CA PHE A 71 -30.99 -3.48 -8.79
C PHE A 71 -29.54 -3.88 -8.52
N THR A 72 -29.32 -4.82 -7.59
CA THR A 72 -28.01 -5.39 -7.32
C THR A 72 -27.88 -6.72 -8.06
N CYS A 73 -26.89 -6.84 -8.95
CA CYS A 73 -26.63 -8.09 -9.66
C CYS A 73 -26.10 -9.15 -8.69
N SER A 74 -26.68 -10.35 -8.67
CA SER A 74 -26.24 -11.44 -7.80
C SER A 74 -24.90 -12.08 -8.21
N SER A 75 -24.37 -11.75 -9.39
CA SER A 75 -23.09 -12.28 -9.88
C SER A 75 -21.91 -11.32 -9.63
N CYS A 76 -22.05 -10.04 -9.95
CA CYS A 76 -20.98 -9.04 -9.77
C CYS A 76 -21.17 -8.11 -8.57
N PHE A 77 -22.31 -8.21 -7.87
CA PHE A 77 -22.66 -7.40 -6.68
C PHE A 77 -22.69 -5.88 -6.91
N LEU A 78 -22.62 -5.42 -8.16
CA LEU A 78 -22.76 -4.01 -8.50
C LEU A 78 -24.23 -3.60 -8.59
N VAL A 79 -24.51 -2.37 -8.17
CA VAL A 79 -25.80 -1.70 -8.42
C VAL A 79 -25.84 -1.27 -9.88
N GLN A 80 -26.90 -1.65 -10.58
CA GLN A 80 -27.14 -1.37 -11.98
C GLN A 80 -28.54 -0.80 -12.17
N HIS A 81 -28.72 0.01 -13.21
CA HIS A 81 -30.05 0.44 -13.62
C HIS A 81 -30.83 -0.73 -14.24
N ARG A 82 -32.14 -0.80 -14.03
CA ARG A 82 -33.05 -1.87 -14.50
C ARG A 82 -32.99 -2.13 -16.00
N SER A 83 -32.55 -1.15 -16.79
CA SER A 83 -32.32 -1.34 -18.24
C SER A 83 -31.22 -2.36 -18.56
N ARG A 84 -30.36 -2.68 -17.59
CA ARG A 84 -29.32 -3.71 -17.70
C ARG A 84 -29.73 -5.05 -17.08
N LEU A 85 -30.98 -5.22 -16.67
CA LEU A 85 -31.48 -6.50 -16.15
C LEU A 85 -31.60 -7.50 -17.32
N ALA A 86 -30.87 -8.61 -17.24
CA ALA A 86 -30.91 -9.67 -18.25
C ALA A 86 -31.84 -10.82 -17.87
N SER A 87 -31.83 -11.20 -16.59
CA SER A 87 -32.67 -12.28 -16.09
C SER A 87 -33.04 -12.05 -14.63
N GLU A 88 -34.27 -12.41 -14.28
CA GLU A 88 -34.74 -12.50 -12.91
C GLU A 88 -35.40 -13.86 -12.70
N LYS A 89 -34.87 -14.66 -11.77
CA LYS A 89 -35.47 -15.95 -11.41
C LYS A 89 -35.37 -16.17 -9.91
N ASN A 90 -36.51 -16.43 -9.26
CA ASN A 90 -36.58 -16.68 -7.81
C ASN A 90 -35.94 -15.56 -6.96
N GLY A 91 -36.06 -14.30 -7.38
CA GLY A 91 -35.44 -13.16 -6.70
C GLY A 91 -33.94 -12.96 -6.97
N VAL A 92 -33.34 -13.80 -7.82
CA VAL A 92 -31.96 -13.63 -8.29
C VAL A 92 -31.98 -12.77 -9.55
N MET A 93 -31.43 -11.56 -9.49
CA MET A 93 -31.33 -10.63 -10.61
C MET A 93 -29.90 -10.64 -11.16
N ILE A 94 -29.76 -10.83 -12.47
CA ILE A 94 -28.46 -10.87 -13.17
C ILE A 94 -28.40 -9.78 -14.23
N CYS A 95 -27.29 -9.02 -14.28
CA CYS A 95 -27.09 -7.99 -15.30
C CYS A 95 -26.67 -8.58 -16.65
N THR A 96 -26.85 -7.81 -17.72
CA THR A 96 -26.42 -8.17 -19.09
C THR A 96 -24.96 -8.58 -19.18
N ASP A 97 -24.09 -7.93 -18.42
CA ASP A 97 -22.64 -8.19 -18.44
C ASP A 97 -22.29 -9.53 -17.79
N CYS A 98 -23.10 -10.02 -16.85
CA CYS A 98 -22.91 -11.32 -16.20
C CYS A 98 -23.72 -12.47 -16.84
N ALA A 99 -24.66 -12.14 -17.71
CA ALA A 99 -25.46 -13.12 -18.46
C ALA A 99 -24.83 -13.45 -19.83
N ALA A 100 -23.78 -12.73 -20.24
CA ALA A 100 -23.02 -12.94 -21.47
C ALA A 100 -22.07 -14.14 -21.38
#